data_AF-A0A7L5YW85-F1
#
_entry.id   AF-A0A7L5YW85-F1
#
_cell.length_a   1.000
_cell.length_b   1.000
_cell.length_c   1.000
_cell.angle_alpha   90.00
_cell.angle_beta   90.00
_cell.angle_gamma   90.00
#
_symmetry.space_group_name_H-M   'P 1'
#
loop_
_entity.id
_entity.type
_entity.pdbx_description
1 polymer ?
#
loop_
_entity_poly.entity_id
_entity_poly.type
_entity_poly.pdbx_seq_one_letter_code
_entity_poly.pdbx_strand_id
1 'polypeptide(L)'
;MTSFSVSGASYSNAAVCFRVTDAVHPNKPAEATTYITRYWTGVQNGTIGGLSYGATFGFTAGDVVGAEAMNGKKWDGGPAWAEPGAVSGTSFSASGQSGFSAFTAFKSGVLAVQLADFSAEQQGDHILVTWETTSELDNRGFNLYRGTSPDGPDRQPTPH
;
A
#
# COMPACT_ATOMS: atom_id res chain seq x y z
N MET A 1 -16.61 -11.44 -0.28
CA MET A 1 -17.35 -10.19 -0.54
C MET A 1 -18.58 -10.23 0.32
N THR A 2 -18.80 -9.20 1.13
CA THR A 2 -19.93 -9.13 2.08
C THR A 2 -21.05 -8.22 1.57
N SER A 3 -20.75 -7.28 0.69
CA SER A 3 -21.75 -6.48 -0.01
C SER A 3 -21.23 -5.98 -1.36
N PHE A 4 -22.16 -5.69 -2.27
CA PHE A 4 -21.91 -5.14 -3.61
C PHE A 4 -23.05 -4.19 -3.98
N SER A 5 -22.73 -3.02 -4.52
CA SER A 5 -23.72 -2.09 -5.07
C SER A 5 -23.21 -1.46 -6.36
N VAL A 6 -24.09 -1.29 -7.35
CA VAL A 6 -23.80 -0.56 -8.59
C VAL A 6 -24.77 0.60 -8.71
N SER A 7 -24.28 1.77 -9.11
CA SER A 7 -25.09 2.98 -9.26
C SER A 7 -24.96 3.57 -10.67
N GLY A 8 -26.06 4.09 -11.22
CA GLY A 8 -26.04 4.93 -12.43
C GLY A 8 -25.64 4.22 -13.74
N ALA A 9 -25.63 2.89 -13.77
CA ALA A 9 -25.13 2.14 -14.92
C ALA A 9 -26.25 1.61 -15.82
N SER A 10 -25.97 1.54 -17.13
CA SER A 10 -26.78 0.79 -18.11
C SER A 10 -26.20 -0.61 -18.32
N TYR A 11 -27.07 -1.61 -18.46
CA TYR A 11 -26.64 -3.01 -18.52
C TYR A 11 -27.17 -3.69 -19.78
N SER A 12 -26.33 -4.47 -20.45
CA SER A 12 -26.74 -5.35 -21.55
C SER A 12 -26.10 -6.72 -21.38
N ASN A 13 -26.94 -7.74 -21.13
CA ASN A 13 -26.53 -9.12 -20.85
C ASN A 13 -25.34 -9.20 -19.88
N ALA A 14 -25.38 -8.39 -18.81
CA ALA A 14 -24.26 -8.21 -17.92
C ALA A 14 -24.36 -9.09 -16.68
N ALA A 15 -23.26 -9.73 -16.30
CA ALA A 15 -23.10 -10.45 -15.05
C ALA A 15 -21.80 -10.04 -14.39
N VAL A 16 -21.82 -9.90 -13.06
CA VAL A 16 -20.63 -9.62 -12.25
C VAL A 16 -20.48 -10.72 -11.23
N CYS A 17 -19.30 -11.31 -11.17
CA CYS A 17 -18.96 -12.37 -10.22
C CYS A 17 -17.70 -11.99 -9.46
N PHE A 18 -17.72 -12.20 -8.14
CA PHE A 18 -16.51 -12.15 -7.32
C PHE A 18 -16.18 -13.56 -6.83
N ARG A 19 -15.01 -14.06 -7.21
CA ARG A 19 -14.46 -15.30 -6.69
C ARG A 19 -13.60 -15.01 -5.47
N VAL A 20 -13.83 -15.72 -4.38
CA VAL A 20 -12.93 -15.73 -3.21
C VAL A 20 -11.84 -16.78 -3.42
N THR A 21 -10.61 -16.46 -3.06
CA THR A 21 -9.51 -17.41 -2.98
C THR A 21 -8.84 -17.30 -1.61
N ASP A 22 -8.74 -18.42 -0.90
CA ASP A 22 -8.07 -18.55 0.40
C ASP A 22 -6.57 -18.82 0.20
N ALA A 23 -5.85 -17.80 -0.28
CA ALA A 23 -4.41 -17.80 -0.44
C ALA A 23 -3.87 -16.37 -0.41
N VAL A 24 -2.55 -16.21 -0.28
CA VAL A 24 -1.88 -14.92 -0.48
C VAL A 24 -2.00 -14.52 -1.96
N HIS A 25 -2.31 -13.26 -2.24
CA HIS A 25 -2.36 -12.79 -3.63
C HIS A 25 -0.97 -12.88 -4.27
N PRO A 26 -0.82 -13.47 -5.47
CA PRO A 26 0.48 -13.79 -6.06
C PRO A 26 1.37 -12.58 -6.35
N ASN A 27 0.77 -11.41 -6.62
CA ASN A 27 1.49 -10.16 -6.87
C ASN A 27 1.66 -9.28 -5.62
N LYS A 28 1.34 -9.79 -4.42
CA LYS A 28 1.61 -9.04 -3.18
C LYS A 28 3.13 -8.83 -3.09
N PRO A 29 3.61 -7.60 -2.82
CA PRO A 29 5.03 -7.37 -2.65
C PRO A 29 5.64 -8.28 -1.56
N ALA A 30 6.86 -8.78 -1.80
CA ALA A 30 7.50 -9.76 -0.92
C ALA A 30 7.87 -9.16 0.45
N GLU A 31 8.18 -7.87 0.46
CA GLU A 31 8.53 -7.07 1.63
C GLU A 31 7.33 -6.75 2.54
N ALA A 32 6.10 -6.89 2.04
CA ALA A 32 4.90 -6.67 2.85
C ALA A 32 4.75 -7.81 3.87
N THR A 33 5.08 -7.53 5.14
CA THR A 33 5.03 -8.47 6.27
C THR A 33 3.69 -8.49 7.00
N THR A 34 2.85 -7.46 6.81
CA THR A 34 1.47 -7.42 7.30
C THR A 34 0.49 -7.49 6.14
N TYR A 35 -0.33 -8.53 6.10
CA TYR A 35 -1.22 -8.84 4.98
C TYR A 35 -2.30 -9.85 5.36
N ILE A 36 -3.26 -10.09 4.45
CA ILE A 36 -4.23 -11.19 4.58
C ILE A 36 -3.95 -12.35 3.61
N THR A 37 -4.23 -13.58 4.03
CA THR A 37 -4.18 -14.81 3.22
C THR A 37 -5.48 -15.06 2.46
N ARG A 38 -6.08 -13.98 1.93
CA ARG A 38 -7.31 -14.02 1.15
C ARG A 38 -7.33 -12.94 0.09
N TYR A 39 -7.89 -13.24 -1.06
CA TYR A 39 -8.18 -12.24 -2.07
C TYR A 39 -9.47 -12.55 -2.83
N TRP A 40 -10.00 -11.52 -3.49
CA TRP A 40 -11.20 -11.60 -4.33
C TRP A 40 -10.86 -11.20 -5.75
N THR A 41 -11.36 -11.93 -6.73
CA THR A 41 -11.25 -11.54 -8.15
C THR A 41 -12.64 -11.26 -8.70
N GLY A 42 -12.89 -10.02 -9.07
CA GLY A 42 -14.07 -9.59 -9.80
C GLY A 42 -13.90 -9.86 -11.29
N VAL A 43 -14.91 -10.45 -11.92
CA VAL A 43 -15.00 -10.64 -13.36
C VAL A 43 -16.37 -10.16 -13.82
N GLN A 44 -16.40 -9.44 -14.94
CA GLN A 44 -17.62 -9.05 -15.63
C GLN A 44 -17.75 -9.84 -16.93
N ASN A 45 -18.96 -10.29 -17.22
CA ASN A 45 -19.38 -10.69 -18.56
C ASN A 45 -20.42 -9.69 -19.09
N GLY A 46 -20.47 -9.51 -20.40
CA GLY A 46 -21.32 -8.49 -21.04
C GLY A 46 -20.86 -7.07 -20.75
N THR A 47 -21.73 -6.10 -21.00
CA THR A 47 -21.39 -4.67 -20.95
C THR A 47 -22.15 -3.93 -19.86
N ILE A 48 -21.41 -3.17 -19.05
CA ILE A 48 -21.94 -2.22 -18.08
C ILE A 48 -21.43 -0.83 -18.47
N GLY A 49 -22.30 0.01 -19.03
CA GLY A 49 -21.97 1.37 -19.41
C GLY A 49 -21.92 2.28 -18.19
N GLY A 50 -20.87 3.11 -18.08
CA GLY A 50 -20.74 4.07 -16.97
C GLY A 50 -20.57 3.42 -15.61
N LEU A 51 -19.93 2.25 -15.55
CA LEU A 51 -19.75 1.48 -14.31
C LEU A 51 -19.15 2.33 -13.18
N SER A 52 -19.90 2.41 -12.08
CA SER A 52 -19.41 2.87 -10.78
C SER A 52 -20.02 1.99 -9.70
N TYR A 53 -19.19 1.33 -8.92
CA TYR A 53 -19.64 0.40 -7.88
C TYR A 53 -18.94 0.60 -6.54
N GLY A 54 -19.64 0.17 -5.49
CA GLY A 54 -19.13 -0.03 -4.15
C GLY A 54 -19.06 -1.52 -3.82
N ALA A 55 -18.00 -1.94 -3.14
CA ALA A 55 -17.85 -3.32 -2.66
C ALA A 55 -17.21 -3.34 -1.28
N THR A 56 -17.72 -4.19 -0.40
CA THR A 56 -17.07 -4.49 0.88
C THR A 56 -16.52 -5.91 0.87
N PHE A 57 -15.26 -6.05 1.26
CA PHE A 57 -14.52 -7.29 1.30
C PHE A 57 -14.25 -7.67 2.75
N GLY A 58 -15.00 -8.65 3.25
CA GLY A 58 -14.81 -9.21 4.59
C GLY A 58 -13.92 -10.44 4.60
N PHE A 59 -12.99 -10.49 5.54
CA PHE A 59 -12.15 -11.64 5.87
C PHE A 59 -12.34 -12.03 7.34
N THR A 60 -11.56 -12.98 7.83
CA THR A 60 -11.57 -13.44 9.22
C THR A 60 -10.24 -13.11 9.90
N ALA A 61 -10.22 -13.05 11.24
CA ALA A 61 -8.98 -12.81 11.98
C ALA A 61 -7.88 -13.87 11.67
N GLY A 62 -8.28 -15.10 11.33
CA GLY A 62 -7.35 -16.16 10.94
C GLY A 62 -6.69 -15.95 9.57
N ASP A 63 -7.22 -15.05 8.74
CA ASP A 63 -6.58 -14.67 7.48
C ASP A 63 -5.43 -13.68 7.70
N VAL A 64 -5.31 -13.06 8.88
CA VAL A 64 -4.36 -11.97 9.13
C VAL A 64 -2.97 -12.51 9.46
N VAL A 65 -1.97 -12.02 8.75
CA VAL A 65 -0.55 -12.18 9.06
C VAL A 65 0.03 -10.81 9.40
N GLY A 66 0.80 -10.73 10.50
CA GLY A 66 1.29 -9.46 11.05
C GLY A 66 0.31 -8.82 12.03
N ALA A 67 0.70 -7.68 12.61
CA ALA A 67 -0.06 -7.01 13.69
C ALA A 67 -0.32 -5.51 13.41
N GLU A 68 0.15 -5.01 12.27
CA GLU A 68 0.07 -3.60 11.94
C GLU A 68 -1.27 -3.24 11.26
N ALA A 69 -1.61 -1.96 11.27
CA ALA A 69 -2.69 -1.45 10.42
C ALA A 69 -2.32 -1.64 8.94
N MET A 70 -3.32 -1.93 8.11
CA MET A 70 -3.17 -2.15 6.66
C MET A 70 -4.32 -1.50 5.89
N ASN A 71 -4.12 -1.32 4.60
CA ASN A 71 -5.15 -0.84 3.69
C ASN A 71 -5.64 -1.98 2.79
N GLY A 72 -6.89 -1.87 2.35
CA GLY A 72 -7.38 -2.61 1.20
C GLY A 72 -6.56 -2.27 -0.04
N LYS A 73 -6.44 -3.22 -0.94
CA LYS A 73 -5.55 -3.18 -2.09
C LYS A 73 -6.27 -3.68 -3.32
N LYS A 74 -6.14 -2.96 -4.43
CA LYS A 74 -6.67 -3.35 -5.75
C LYS A 74 -5.53 -3.54 -6.74
N TRP A 75 -5.55 -4.66 -7.44
CA TRP A 75 -4.58 -5.02 -8.48
C TRP A 75 -5.26 -5.13 -9.83
N ASP A 76 -4.94 -4.18 -10.70
CA ASP A 76 -5.45 -4.10 -12.07
C ASP A 76 -4.44 -4.66 -13.10
N GLY A 77 -3.36 -5.32 -12.66
CA GLY A 77 -2.27 -5.80 -13.54
C GLY A 77 -1.24 -4.74 -13.92
N GLY A 78 -1.39 -3.50 -13.43
CA GLY A 78 -0.45 -2.40 -13.65
C GLY A 78 0.76 -2.43 -12.70
N PRO A 79 1.65 -1.42 -12.77
CA PRO A 79 2.89 -1.40 -11.97
C PRO A 79 2.67 -1.10 -10.48
N ALA A 80 1.49 -0.63 -10.08
CA ALA A 80 1.20 -0.21 -8.71
C ALA A 80 -0.16 -0.72 -8.23
N TRP A 81 -0.26 -0.90 -6.91
CA TRP A 81 -1.48 -1.25 -6.22
C TRP A 81 -2.26 0.01 -5.83
N ALA A 82 -3.55 0.06 -6.12
CA ALA A 82 -4.41 1.14 -5.61
C ALA A 82 -4.88 0.82 -4.19
N GLU A 83 -5.13 1.86 -3.39
CA GLU A 83 -5.56 1.76 -1.99
C GLU A 83 -7.02 2.23 -1.84
N PRO A 84 -8.01 1.36 -2.09
CA PRO A 84 -9.43 1.74 -2.04
C PRO A 84 -9.94 2.21 -0.68
N GLY A 85 -9.26 1.87 0.42
CA GLY A 85 -9.65 2.28 1.76
C GLY A 85 -8.94 1.50 2.86
N ALA A 86 -8.94 2.03 4.08
CA ALA A 86 -8.34 1.39 5.24
C ALA A 86 -9.10 0.11 5.65
N VAL A 87 -8.36 -0.86 6.20
CA VAL A 87 -8.97 -2.00 6.88
C VAL A 87 -9.54 -1.53 8.23
N SER A 88 -10.79 -1.89 8.49
CA SER A 88 -11.46 -1.69 9.77
C SER A 88 -12.06 -3.01 10.25
N GLY A 89 -11.64 -3.46 11.43
CA GLY A 89 -11.94 -4.81 11.93
C GLY A 89 -11.45 -5.87 10.95
N THR A 90 -12.36 -6.72 10.46
CA THR A 90 -12.05 -7.76 9.47
C THR A 90 -12.61 -7.46 8.09
N SER A 91 -12.63 -6.18 7.69
CA SER A 91 -13.12 -5.77 6.38
C SER A 91 -12.47 -4.50 5.85
N PHE A 92 -12.57 -4.27 4.54
CA PHE A 92 -12.33 -2.98 3.91
C PHE A 92 -13.36 -2.76 2.80
N SER A 93 -13.55 -1.50 2.41
CA SER A 93 -14.48 -1.14 1.32
C SER A 93 -13.74 -0.45 0.18
N ALA A 94 -14.22 -0.67 -1.03
CA ALA A 94 -13.81 0.04 -2.23
C ALA A 94 -15.03 0.73 -2.82
N SER A 95 -14.97 2.05 -2.96
CA SER A 95 -16.04 2.87 -3.56
C SER A 95 -15.60 3.46 -4.88
N GLY A 96 -16.55 3.80 -5.75
CA GLY A 96 -16.30 4.49 -7.02
C GLY A 96 -15.47 3.67 -8.01
N GLN A 97 -15.53 2.35 -7.92
CA GLN A 97 -14.75 1.48 -8.79
C GLN A 97 -15.38 1.43 -10.19
N SER A 98 -14.56 1.62 -11.22
CA SER A 98 -14.96 1.65 -12.62
C SER A 98 -14.53 0.42 -13.43
N GLY A 99 -13.91 -0.56 -12.75
CA GLY A 99 -13.46 -1.80 -13.36
C GLY A 99 -13.36 -2.92 -12.33
N PHE A 100 -13.50 -4.15 -12.80
CA PHE A 100 -13.35 -5.35 -11.98
C PHE A 100 -11.95 -5.93 -12.10
N SER A 101 -11.38 -6.34 -10.98
CA SER A 101 -10.02 -6.88 -10.91
C SER A 101 -9.81 -7.65 -9.59
N ALA A 102 -8.58 -7.73 -9.08
CA ALA A 102 -8.29 -8.43 -7.84
C ALA A 102 -8.20 -7.47 -6.64
N PHE A 103 -8.70 -7.92 -5.48
CA PHE A 103 -8.71 -7.18 -4.22
C PHE A 103 -8.12 -8.03 -3.09
N THR A 104 -7.30 -7.44 -2.24
CA THR A 104 -6.76 -8.04 -1.00
C THR A 104 -6.47 -6.94 0.02
N ALA A 105 -5.73 -7.21 1.09
CA ALA A 105 -5.24 -6.20 2.00
C ALA A 105 -3.80 -6.50 2.42
N PHE A 106 -2.97 -5.45 2.45
CA PHE A 106 -1.62 -5.51 3.01
C PHE A 106 -1.14 -4.10 3.35
N LYS A 107 -0.19 -4.02 4.29
CA LYS A 107 0.54 -2.79 4.59
C LYS A 107 1.58 -2.55 3.50
N SER A 108 1.55 -1.37 2.87
CA SER A 108 2.63 -0.96 1.96
C SER A 108 3.97 -1.03 2.70
N GLY A 109 5.02 -1.47 2.01
CA GLY A 109 6.37 -1.35 2.55
C GLY A 109 6.76 0.12 2.72
N VAL A 110 7.76 0.37 3.56
CA VAL A 110 8.41 1.69 3.64
C VAL A 110 8.93 2.01 2.23
N LEU A 111 8.48 3.12 1.63
CA LEU A 111 9.11 3.57 0.39
C LEU A 111 10.56 3.95 0.69
N ALA A 112 11.49 3.48 -0.14
CA ALA A 112 12.87 3.92 -0.04
C ALA A 112 12.91 5.44 -0.17
N VAL A 113 13.38 6.12 0.88
CA VAL A 113 13.59 7.56 0.84
C VAL A 113 14.73 7.84 -0.15
N GLN A 114 14.44 8.61 -1.18
CA GLN A 114 15.44 9.16 -2.08
C GLN A 114 15.78 10.58 -1.65
N LEU A 115 17.07 10.83 -1.42
CA LEU A 115 17.58 12.18 -1.17
C LEU A 115 17.62 12.95 -2.49
N ALA A 116 16.94 14.09 -2.52
CA ALA A 116 17.05 15.07 -3.59
C ALA A 116 18.35 15.89 -3.44
N ASP A 117 18.70 16.23 -2.20
CA ASP A 117 19.94 16.91 -1.84
C ASP A 117 20.48 16.42 -0.49
N PHE A 118 21.80 16.42 -0.34
CA PHE A 118 22.48 16.19 0.93
C PHE A 118 23.78 16.98 0.97
N SER A 119 23.86 17.92 1.90
CA SER A 119 24.96 18.87 2.02
C SER A 119 25.38 19.06 3.47
N ALA A 120 26.66 19.37 3.66
CA ALA A 120 27.24 19.66 4.96
C ALA A 120 28.18 20.86 4.87
N GLU A 121 28.00 21.85 5.73
CA GLU A 121 28.80 23.07 5.79
C GLU A 121 29.32 23.30 7.21
N GLN A 122 30.60 23.62 7.34
CA GLN A 122 31.17 24.00 8.64
C GLN A 122 30.75 25.42 9.02
N GLN A 123 30.15 25.57 10.20
CA GLN A 123 29.77 26.85 10.79
C GLN A 123 30.46 27.00 12.15
N GLY A 124 31.66 27.61 12.14
CA GLY A 124 32.52 27.70 13.32
C GLY A 124 32.86 26.31 13.87
N ASP A 125 32.42 26.05 15.10
CA ASP A 125 32.67 24.78 15.81
C ASP A 125 31.58 23.72 15.55
N HIS A 126 30.65 23.99 14.63
CA HIS A 126 29.55 23.10 14.27
C HIS A 126 29.57 22.74 12.78
N ILE A 127 28.84 21.68 12.44
CA ILE A 127 28.55 21.31 11.05
C ILE A 127 27.04 21.44 10.89
N LEU A 128 26.59 22.31 9.99
CA LEU A 128 25.21 22.33 9.53
C LEU A 128 25.06 21.23 8.48
N VAL A 129 24.17 20.28 8.74
CA VAL A 129 23.80 19.23 7.77
C VAL A 129 22.40 19.54 7.28
N THR A 130 22.25 19.66 5.97
CA THR A 130 20.98 19.89 5.30
C THR A 130 20.70 18.77 4.33
N TRP A 131 19.45 18.35 4.27
CA TRP A 131 19.00 17.34 3.32
C TRP A 131 17.59 17.64 2.87
N GLU A 132 17.29 17.20 1.65
CA GLU A 132 15.96 17.25 1.07
C GLU A 132 15.64 15.87 0.50
N THR A 133 14.38 15.46 0.61
CA THR A 133 13.90 14.18 0.12
C THR A 133 12.90 14.38 -1.00
N THR A 134 12.91 13.50 -2.01
CA THR A 134 11.86 13.49 -3.04
C THR A 134 10.53 12.91 -2.53
N SER A 135 10.56 12.06 -1.49
CA SER A 135 9.38 11.54 -0.79
C SER A 135 9.71 11.06 0.63
N GLU A 136 8.76 11.18 1.56
CA GLU A 136 8.88 10.71 2.96
C GLU A 136 7.71 9.80 3.38
N LEU A 137 7.09 9.12 2.43
CA LEU A 137 5.96 8.23 2.74
C LEU A 137 6.46 7.02 3.54
N ASP A 138 5.80 6.76 4.67
CA ASP A 138 6.11 5.67 5.59
C ASP A 138 7.54 5.68 6.18
N ASN A 139 8.19 6.86 6.22
CA ASN A 139 9.50 7.02 6.84
C ASN A 139 9.41 7.04 8.38
N ARG A 140 10.20 6.19 9.05
CA ARG A 140 10.31 6.18 10.53
C ARG A 140 11.22 7.30 11.07
N GLY A 141 12.00 7.95 10.20
CA GLY A 141 12.96 8.99 10.54
C GLY A 141 14.35 8.68 9.99
N PHE A 142 15.28 9.60 10.21
CA PHE A 142 16.67 9.49 9.76
C PHE A 142 17.62 9.24 10.92
N ASN A 143 18.60 8.38 10.69
CA ASN A 143 19.79 8.29 11.54
C ASN A 143 20.92 9.07 10.86
N LEU A 144 21.50 10.03 11.59
CA LEU A 144 22.72 10.70 11.15
C LEU A 144 23.93 9.90 11.63
N TYR A 145 24.91 9.71 10.76
CA TYR A 145 26.15 9.02 11.08
C TYR A 145 27.33 9.93 10.72
N ARG A 146 28.40 9.91 11.53
CA ARG A 146 29.63 10.69 11.32
C ARG A 146 30.85 9.77 11.44
N GLY A 147 31.75 9.87 10.46
CA GLY A 147 33.07 9.24 10.47
C GLY A 147 34.19 10.28 10.42
N THR A 148 35.40 9.89 10.84
CA THR A 148 36.62 10.72 10.75
C THR A 148 37.50 10.36 9.55
N SER A 149 37.11 9.34 8.76
CA SER A 149 37.79 8.94 7.53
C SER A 149 36.78 8.33 6.56
N PRO A 150 36.97 8.47 5.23
CA PRO A 150 36.03 7.95 4.23
C PRO A 150 35.75 6.45 4.34
N ASP A 151 36.75 5.66 4.73
CA ASP A 151 36.64 4.19 4.86
C ASP A 151 36.52 3.71 6.32
N GLY A 152 36.37 4.63 7.27
CA GLY A 152 36.35 4.32 8.70
C GLY A 152 34.95 3.97 9.22
N PRO A 153 34.85 3.36 10.41
CA PRO A 153 33.55 3.09 11.02
C PRO A 153 32.86 4.40 11.40
N ASP A 154 31.65 4.60 10.89
CA ASP A 154 30.82 5.72 11.31
C ASP A 154 30.21 5.50 12.70
N ARG A 155 29.90 6.59 13.39
CA ARG A 155 29.17 6.58 14.67
C ARG A 155 27.96 7.50 14.59
N GLN A 156 26.86 7.06 15.19
CA GLN A 156 25.69 7.91 15.36
C GLN A 156 26.01 8.99 16.42
N PRO A 157 25.88 10.29 16.11
CA PRO A 157 26.03 11.34 17.11
C PRO A 157 24.92 11.19 18.16
N THR A 158 25.28 11.09 19.43
CA THR A 158 24.31 11.17 20.54
C THR A 158 23.81 12.62 20.65
N PRO A 159 22.49 12.85 20.81
CA PRO A 159 22.01 14.18 21.17
C PRO A 159 22.55 14.55 22.56
N HIS A 160 23.14 15.74 22.70
CA HIS A 160 23.54 16.34 23.97
C HIS A 160 22.44 17.25 24.50
#